data_AF-A0A525JIR9-F1
#
_entry.id   AF-A0A525JIR9-F1
#
_cell.length_a   1.000
_cell.length_b   1.000
_cell.length_c   1.000
_cell.angle_alpha   90.00
_cell.angle_beta   90.00
_cell.angle_gamma   90.00
#
_symmetry.space_group_name_H-M   'P 1'
#
loop_
_entity.id
_entity.type
_entity.pdbx_description
1 polymer ?
#
loop_
_entity_poly.entity_id
_entity_poly.type
_entity_poly.pdbx_seq_one_letter_code
_entity_poly.pdbx_strand_id
1 'polypeptide(L)' 'MPWSTQFDEPIKLGGDRALVTLQHAADYIMNLPHDLQQQPHWQVAVENLINAAETGGGWLMFARIGMMRALNGDQPKR' A
#
# COMPACT_ATOMS: atom_id res chain seq x y z
N MET A 1 -14.24 2.48 5.69
CA MET A 1 -14.24 1.24 4.90
C MET A 1 -13.56 0.14 5.70
N PRO A 2 -14.07 -1.10 5.73
CA PRO A 2 -13.37 -2.19 6.40
C PRO A 2 -12.00 -2.44 5.76
N TRP A 3 -11.02 -2.94 6.54
CA TRP A 3 -9.70 -3.31 6.00
C TRP A 3 -9.79 -4.42 4.93
N SER A 4 -10.87 -5.20 4.92
CA SER A 4 -11.17 -6.17 3.87
C SER A 4 -11.64 -5.54 2.55
N THR A 5 -11.83 -4.22 2.47
CA THR A 5 -12.20 -3.53 1.24
C THR A 5 -11.14 -3.73 0.17
N GLN A 6 -11.59 -4.13 -1.02
CA GLN A 6 -10.77 -4.32 -2.20
C GLN A 6 -10.45 -2.98 -2.86
N PHE A 7 -9.28 -2.89 -3.49
CA PHE A 7 -8.99 -1.84 -4.45
C PHE A 7 -9.78 -2.07 -5.74
N ASP A 8 -10.20 -1.00 -6.42
CA ASP A 8 -10.84 -1.08 -7.75
C ASP A 8 -9.93 -1.79 -8.76
N GLU A 9 -8.62 -1.56 -8.64
CA GLU A 9 -7.59 -2.27 -9.39
C GLU A 9 -6.53 -2.80 -8.42
N PRO A 10 -6.34 -4.13 -8.30
CA PRO A 10 -5.31 -4.71 -7.44
C PRO A 10 -3.90 -4.19 -7.77
N ILE A 11 -3.04 -4.10 -6.76
CA ILE A 11 -1.65 -3.67 -6.91
C ILE A 11 -0.80 -4.89 -7.23
N LYS A 12 -0.29 -4.98 -8.45
CA LYS A 12 0.54 -6.12 -8.87
C LYS A 12 1.91 -6.05 -8.21
N LEU A 13 2.29 -7.13 -7.55
CA LEU A 13 3.66 -7.41 -7.14
C LEU A 13 4.31 -8.26 -8.24
N GLY A 14 5.63 -8.22 -8.42
CA GLY A 14 6.29 -8.99 -9.48
C GLY A 14 5.87 -10.46 -9.51
N GLY A 15 5.61 -10.99 -10.72
CA GLY A 15 5.02 -12.31 -10.95
C GLY A 15 3.48 -12.29 -10.87
N ASP A 16 2.89 -13.35 -10.32
CA ASP A 16 1.43 -13.55 -10.19
C ASP A 16 0.85 -13.04 -8.85
N ARG A 17 1.64 -12.28 -8.08
CA ARG A 17 1.22 -11.79 -6.75
C ARG A 17 0.53 -10.44 -6.86
N ALA A 18 -0.49 -10.19 -6.04
CA ALA A 18 -1.15 -8.89 -5.98
C ALA A 18 -1.68 -8.56 -4.58
N LEU A 19 -1.67 -7.27 -4.25
CA LEU A 19 -2.34 -6.72 -3.07
C LEU A 19 -3.75 -6.31 -3.48
N VAL A 20 -4.73 -7.06 -2.97
CA VAL A 20 -6.13 -6.97 -3.40
C VAL A 20 -6.93 -6.06 -2.47
N THR A 21 -6.62 -6.06 -1.18
CA THR A 21 -7.35 -5.33 -0.14
C THR A 21 -6.44 -4.35 0.61
N LEU A 22 -7.04 -3.41 1.34
CA LEU A 22 -6.33 -2.54 2.29
C LEU A 22 -5.53 -3.39 3.31
N GLN A 23 -6.11 -4.51 3.78
CA GLN A 23 -5.44 -5.45 4.68
C GLN A 23 -4.19 -6.06 4.03
N HIS A 24 -4.29 -6.58 2.79
CA HIS A 24 -3.12 -7.13 2.10
C HIS A 24 -2.00 -6.09 1.96
N ALA A 25 -2.36 -4.84 1.68
CA ALA A 25 -1.38 -3.76 1.61
C ALA A 25 -0.75 -3.44 2.98
N ALA A 26 -1.54 -3.36 4.05
CA ALA A 26 -1.03 -3.15 5.39
C ALA A 26 -0.11 -4.30 5.85
N ASP A 27 -0.52 -5.55 5.60
CA ASP A 27 0.27 -6.75 5.89
C ASP A 27 1.59 -6.75 5.13
N TYR A 28 1.60 -6.29 3.88
CA TYR A 28 2.83 -6.14 3.10
C TYR A 28 3.81 -5.20 3.81
N ILE A 29 3.35 -4.02 4.24
CA ILE A 29 4.20 -3.04 4.93
C ILE A 29 4.70 -3.61 6.26
N MET A 30 3.81 -4.22 7.06
CA MET A 30 4.16 -4.77 8.37
C MET A 30 5.22 -5.89 8.31
N ASN A 31 5.34 -6.57 7.17
CA ASN A 31 6.34 -7.60 6.94
C ASN A 31 7.68 -7.07 6.38
N LEU A 32 7.80 -5.78 6.08
CA LEU A 32 9.08 -5.19 5.68
C LEU A 32 10.06 -5.12 6.87
N PRO A 33 11.38 -5.13 6.61
CA PRO A 33 12.37 -4.71 7.60
C PRO A 33 12.04 -3.34 8.21
N HIS A 34 12.31 -3.16 9.50
CA HIS A 34 11.91 -1.94 10.22
C HIS A 34 12.51 -0.67 9.63
N ASP A 35 13.76 -0.71 9.18
CA ASP A 35 14.44 0.39 8.49
C ASP A 35 13.74 0.78 7.18
N LEU A 36 13.25 -0.20 6.41
CA LEU A 36 12.44 0.09 5.23
C LEU A 36 11.09 0.70 5.62
N GLN A 37 10.39 0.12 6.62
CA GLN A 37 9.10 0.65 7.07
C GLN A 37 9.17 2.13 7.46
N GLN A 38 10.26 2.57 8.08
CA GLN A 38 10.46 3.95 8.50
C GLN A 38 10.81 4.92 7.35
N GLN A 39 11.03 4.42 6.13
CA GLN A 39 11.30 5.32 5.01
C GLN A 39 10.07 6.18 4.69
N PRO A 40 10.25 7.46 4.28
CA PRO A 40 9.14 8.39 4.09
C PRO A 40 8.06 7.91 3.14
N HIS A 41 8.44 7.19 2.08
CA HIS A 41 7.46 6.70 1.10
C HIS A 41 6.56 5.59 1.66
N TRP A 42 7.06 4.76 2.59
CA TRP A 42 6.24 3.76 3.28
C TRP A 42 5.33 4.40 4.31
N GLN A 43 5.80 5.40 5.06
CA GLN A 43 4.96 6.16 5.99
C GLN A 43 3.79 6.84 5.27
N VAL A 44 4.04 7.48 4.12
CA VAL A 44 2.98 8.06 3.28
C VAL A 44 2.01 6.99 2.78
N ALA A 45 2.47 5.78 2.46
CA ALA A 45 1.58 4.69 2.07
C ALA A 45 0.68 4.25 3.24
N VAL A 46 1.23 4.12 4.45
CA VAL A 46 0.48 3.80 5.69
C VAL A 46 -0.59 4.85 5.97
N GLU A 47 -0.24 6.14 5.94
CA GLU A 47 -1.20 7.23 6.17
C GLU A 47 -2.37 7.17 5.19
N ASN A 48 -2.11 6.92 3.92
CA ASN A 48 -3.17 6.80 2.93
C ASN A 48 -4.05 5.55 3.15
N LEU A 49 -3.47 4.42 3.59
CA LEU A 49 -4.23 3.22 3.95
C LEU A 49 -5.17 3.48 5.13
N ILE A 50 -4.68 4.18 6.17
CA ILE A 50 -5.49 4.57 7.34
C ILE A 50 -6.63 5.50 6.90
N ASN A 51 -6.33 6.55 6.12
CA ASN A 51 -7.35 7.46 5.62
C ASN A 51 -8.41 6.75 4.75
N ALA A 52 -8.01 5.74 3.97
CA ALA A 52 -8.95 4.91 3.21
C ALA A 52 -9.84 4.04 4.12
N ALA A 53 -9.28 3.44 5.16
CA ALA A 53 -10.03 2.66 6.14
C ALA A 53 -10.99 3.54 6.96
N GLU A 54 -10.61 4.76 7.33
CA GLU A 54 -11.44 5.64 8.14
C GLU A 54 -12.50 6.38 7.30
N THR A 55 -12.08 6.99 6.19
CA THR A 55 -12.91 7.91 5.41
C THR A 55 -13.50 7.26 4.16
N GLY A 56 -12.77 6.35 3.50
CA GLY A 56 -13.20 5.75 2.23
C GLY A 56 -13.24 6.73 1.06
N GLY A 57 -14.02 6.41 0.02
CA GLY A 57 -14.15 7.23 -1.18
C GLY A 57 -12.82 7.37 -1.94
N GLY A 58 -12.47 8.61 -2.34
CA GLY A 58 -11.25 8.89 -3.10
C GLY A 58 -9.95 8.46 -2.40
N TRP A 59 -9.97 8.24 -1.09
CA TRP A 59 -8.83 7.71 -0.35
C TRP A 59 -8.44 6.29 -0.76
N LEU A 60 -9.34 5.47 -1.29
CA LEU A 60 -8.98 4.15 -1.85
C LEU A 60 -7.99 4.28 -3.02
N MET A 61 -8.18 5.27 -3.89
CA MET A 61 -7.27 5.57 -4.98
C MET A 61 -5.93 6.11 -4.45
N PHE A 62 -5.95 6.99 -3.44
CA PHE A 62 -4.71 7.50 -2.84
C PHE A 62 -3.92 6.41 -2.12
N ALA A 63 -4.58 5.50 -1.40
CA ALA A 63 -3.95 4.33 -0.81
C ALA A 63 -3.25 3.47 -1.87
N ARG A 64 -3.93 3.23 -2.99
CA ARG A 64 -3.35 2.51 -4.13
C ARG A 64 -2.10 3.21 -4.69
N ILE A 65 -2.18 4.52 -4.93
CA ILE A 65 -1.07 5.31 -5.48
C ILE A 65 0.11 5.37 -4.50
N GLY A 66 -0.16 5.56 -3.21
CA GLY A 66 0.86 5.57 -2.15
C GLY A 66 1.66 4.28 -2.13
N MET A 67 0.96 3.13 -2.15
CA MET A 67 1.58 1.81 -2.23
C MET A 67 2.39 1.61 -3.51
N MET A 68 1.88 1.99 -4.68
CA MET A 68 2.62 1.89 -5.94
C MET A 68 3.91 2.73 -5.92
N ARG A 69 3.87 3.93 -5.35
CA ARG A 69 5.05 4.80 -5.22
C ARG A 69 6.08 4.20 -4.26
N ALA A 70 5.64 3.67 -3.13
CA ALA A 70 6.51 3.01 -2.16
C ALA A 70 7.21 1.80 -2.78
N LEU A 71 6.46 0.92 -3.45
CA LEU A 71 6.99 -0.24 -4.16
C LEU A 71 8.01 0.13 -5.24
N ASN A 72 7.79 1.21 -5.98
CA ASN A 72 8.72 1.68 -7.02
C ASN A 72 9.95 2.41 -6.45
N GLY A 73 9.84 3.02 -5.27
CA GLY A 73 10.95 3.68 -4.59
C GLY A 73 11.99 2.72 -4.03
N ASP A 74 11.55 1.52 -3.65
CA ASP A 74 12.40 0.44 -3.11
C ASP A 74 12.97 -0.51 -4.18
N GLN A 75 12.57 -0.38 -5.45
CA GLN A 75 13.23 -1.19 -6.50
C GLN A 75 14.67 -0.71 -6.70
N PRO A 76 15.66 -1.63 -6.79
CA PRO A 76 17.00 -1.27 -7.22
C PRO A 76 16.89 -0.56 -8.57
N LYS A 77 17.41 0.67 -8.67
CA LYS A 77 17.52 1.36 -9.95
C LYS A 77 18.30 0.44 -10.89
N ARG A 78 17.64 -0.01 -11.97
CA ARG A 78 18.29 -0.76 -13.05
C ARG A 78 19.32 0.11 -13.76
#